data_AF-A0A954JRG2-F1
#
_entry.id   AF-A0A954JRG2-F1
#
_cell.length_a   1.000
_cell.length_b   1.000
_cell.length_c   1.000
_cell.angle_alpha   90.00
_cell.angle_beta   90.00
_cell.angle_gamma   90.00
#
_symmetry.space_group_name_H-M   'P 1'
#
loop_
_entity.id
_entity.type
_entity.pdbx_description
1 polymer ?
#
loop_
_entity_poly.entity_id
_entity_poly.type
_entity_poly.pdbx_seq_one_letter_code
_entity_poly.pdbx_strand_id
1 'polypeptide(L)'
;DGDGLPMTLLCAEQESQLAHGLKRLQPGTFPMLRLYRGGFPVVQVELNSLGRARRERWTNCKPWHNQPTGVVERFRFHHAGWRIDWVGDLEREELKAYADAVDRTWQTLGTWSGLQRPKSPKLFAQDTAYNWRYSDAPEAWAQVDVESGSVQALLLPGHAGDGGAEAGRAFLEDHLGPAGLPWLAEALGVQASGVYWGRPLAEVWVHLARLHDLPSLQALITGRGVERVSPHLITPLRALLVQVVADQNPEQLLRLWTEGLTPADWKPWWGMFAERLGTYAAEPRPQRASDPLADWPARLGAALQG
;
A
#
# COMPACT_ATOMS: atom_id res chain seq x y z
N ASP A 1 12.21 -29.11 28.50
CA ASP A 1 12.92 -28.63 27.30
C ASP A 1 13.34 -27.20 27.53
N GLY A 2 14.56 -27.01 28.02
CA GLY A 2 15.06 -25.68 28.39
C GLY A 2 15.54 -24.97 27.14
N ASP A 3 14.85 -23.89 26.76
CA ASP A 3 15.31 -23.01 25.70
C ASP A 3 16.73 -22.55 26.04
N GLY A 4 17.70 -22.94 25.20
CA GLY A 4 19.09 -22.54 25.37
C GLY A 4 19.23 -21.02 25.41
N LEU A 5 20.23 -20.53 26.13
CA LEU A 5 20.47 -19.09 26.22
C LEU A 5 20.67 -18.49 24.81
N PRO A 6 20.10 -17.31 24.53
CA PRO A 6 20.24 -16.66 23.22
C PRO A 6 21.72 -16.38 22.92
N MET A 7 22.20 -16.92 21.80
CA MET A 7 23.58 -16.75 21.36
C MET A 7 23.73 -15.50 20.48
N THR A 8 24.81 -14.72 20.68
CA THR A 8 25.18 -13.63 19.77
C THR A 8 26.42 -14.02 18.96
N LEU A 9 26.28 -14.05 17.64
CA LEU A 9 27.39 -14.21 16.69
C LEU A 9 27.95 -12.85 16.31
N LEU A 10 29.26 -12.70 16.42
CA LEU A 10 30.00 -11.51 15.99
C LEU A 10 30.84 -11.87 14.78
N CYS A 11 30.77 -11.06 13.73
CA CYS A 11 31.66 -11.18 12.58
C CYS A 11 32.29 -9.83 12.29
N ALA A 12 33.58 -9.83 11.98
CA ALA A 12 34.34 -8.64 11.63
C ALA A 12 35.49 -9.00 10.70
N GLU A 13 36.03 -8.01 10.00
CA GLU A 13 37.19 -8.21 9.10
C GLU A 13 38.49 -8.39 9.89
N GLN A 14 38.56 -7.86 11.11
CA GLN A 14 39.76 -7.90 11.95
C GLN A 14 39.42 -8.30 13.39
N GLU A 15 40.30 -9.07 14.03
CA GLU A 15 40.13 -9.53 15.42
C GLU A 15 39.98 -8.37 16.43
N SER A 16 40.72 -7.28 16.22
CA SER A 16 40.63 -6.06 17.04
C SER A 16 39.22 -5.46 17.06
N GLN A 17 38.46 -5.62 15.98
CA GLN A 17 37.07 -5.16 15.87
C GLN A 17 36.12 -6.05 16.68
N LEU A 18 36.37 -7.37 16.70
CA LEU A 18 35.63 -8.31 17.55
C LEU A 18 35.86 -8.03 19.03
N ALA A 19 37.12 -7.77 19.44
CA ALA A 19 37.46 -7.41 20.81
C ALA A 19 36.74 -6.13 21.27
N HIS A 20 36.60 -5.14 20.38
CA HIS A 20 35.82 -3.93 20.66
C HIS A 20 34.31 -4.19 20.71
N GLY A 21 33.80 -5.05 19.83
CA GLY A 21 32.41 -5.49 19.82
C GLY A 21 32.00 -6.22 21.09
N LEU A 22 32.86 -7.12 21.59
CA LEU A 22 32.68 -7.89 22.83
C LEU A 22 32.48 -6.98 24.05
N LYS A 23 33.27 -5.90 24.16
CA LYS A 23 33.14 -4.92 25.27
C LYS A 23 31.79 -4.20 25.30
N ARG A 24 31.05 -4.20 24.18
CA ARG A 24 29.76 -3.52 24.00
C ARG A 24 28.58 -4.48 23.95
N LEU A 25 28.81 -5.78 24.15
CA LEU A 25 27.73 -6.75 24.22
C LEU A 25 27.00 -6.62 25.54
N GLN A 26 25.67 -6.61 25.44
CA GLN A 26 24.79 -6.79 26.59
C GLN A 26 23.99 -8.07 26.36
N PRO A 27 23.67 -8.81 27.44
CA PRO A 27 22.75 -9.93 27.36
C PRO A 27 21.43 -9.48 26.70
N GLY A 28 20.98 -10.21 25.70
CA GLY A 28 19.73 -9.94 25.00
C GLY A 28 18.74 -11.10 25.17
N THR A 29 17.48 -10.85 24.89
CA THR A 29 16.42 -11.86 24.95
C THR A 29 16.34 -12.73 23.68
N PHE A 30 17.03 -12.33 22.61
CA PHE A 30 16.98 -12.98 21.30
C PHE A 30 18.39 -13.31 20.79
N PRO A 31 18.58 -14.40 20.03
CA PRO A 31 19.83 -14.62 19.32
C PRO A 31 20.12 -13.46 18.37
N MET A 32 21.40 -13.10 18.22
CA MET A 32 21.80 -11.96 17.40
C MET A 32 22.96 -12.30 16.46
N LEU A 33 23.00 -11.64 15.30
CA LEU A 33 24.17 -11.56 14.43
C LEU A 33 24.61 -10.10 14.36
N ARG A 34 25.88 -9.79 14.62
CA ARG A 34 26.44 -8.43 14.48
C ARG A 34 27.65 -8.47 13.55
N LEU A 35 27.57 -7.73 12.45
CA LEU A 35 28.68 -7.50 11.52
C LEU A 35 29.33 -6.16 11.85
N TYR A 36 30.65 -6.16 12.00
CA TYR A 36 31.44 -4.96 12.29
C TYR A 36 32.32 -4.57 11.11
N ARG A 37 32.45 -3.26 10.89
CA ARG A 37 33.43 -2.67 9.97
C ARG A 37 34.03 -1.42 10.63
N GLY A 38 35.36 -1.31 10.63
CA GLY A 38 36.05 -0.16 11.23
C GLY A 38 35.75 0.04 12.72
N GLY A 39 35.39 -1.03 13.45
CA GLY A 39 35.04 -0.96 14.87
C GLY A 39 33.58 -0.55 15.18
N PHE A 40 32.75 -0.33 14.15
CA PHE A 40 31.32 -0.01 14.31
C PHE A 40 30.45 -1.16 13.80
N PRO A 41 29.31 -1.45 14.45
CA PRO A 41 28.36 -2.42 13.92
C PRO A 41 27.69 -1.85 12.68
N VAL A 42 27.95 -2.46 11.52
CA VAL A 42 27.35 -2.08 10.23
C VAL A 42 26.05 -2.82 9.96
N VAL A 43 25.92 -4.03 10.49
CA VAL A 43 24.68 -4.80 10.44
C VAL A 43 24.44 -5.43 11.80
N GLN A 44 23.23 -5.32 12.34
CA GLN A 44 22.80 -6.05 13.51
C GLN A 44 21.48 -6.75 13.18
N VAL A 45 21.41 -8.06 13.36
CA VAL A 45 20.23 -8.86 13.07
C VAL A 45 19.78 -9.54 14.35
N GLU A 46 18.58 -9.26 14.82
CA GLU A 46 17.89 -10.06 15.82
C GLU A 46 17.19 -11.24 15.11
N LEU A 47 17.42 -12.45 15.61
CA LEU A 47 16.88 -13.68 15.04
C LEU A 47 15.74 -14.21 15.93
N ASN A 48 14.76 -14.89 15.31
CA ASN A 48 13.77 -15.67 16.05
C ASN A 48 14.32 -17.06 16.46
N SER A 49 13.51 -17.87 17.16
CA SER A 49 13.88 -19.22 17.60
C SER A 49 14.21 -20.19 16.45
N LEU A 50 13.84 -19.86 15.21
CA LEU A 50 14.15 -20.63 14.00
C LEU A 50 15.39 -20.08 13.27
N GLY A 51 16.12 -19.15 13.87
CA GLY A 51 17.31 -18.53 13.26
C GLY A 51 16.98 -17.58 12.09
N ARG A 52 15.73 -17.14 11.93
CA ARG A 52 15.34 -16.19 10.86
C ARG A 52 15.37 -14.75 11.37
N ALA A 53 15.81 -13.83 10.51
CA ALA A 53 15.85 -12.40 10.81
C ALA A 53 14.45 -11.84 11.14
N ARG A 54 14.35 -11.21 12.31
CA ARG A 54 13.17 -10.50 12.83
C ARG A 54 13.34 -8.98 12.77
N ARG A 55 14.53 -8.49 13.12
CA ARG A 55 14.90 -7.08 13.06
C ARG A 55 16.31 -6.98 12.52
N GLU A 56 16.54 -6.10 11.57
CA GLU A 56 17.83 -5.84 10.96
C GLU A 56 18.11 -4.35 11.05
N ARG A 57 19.19 -3.97 11.72
CA ARG A 57 19.67 -2.59 11.80
C ARG A 57 20.91 -2.46 10.91
N TRP A 58 20.79 -1.62 9.90
CA TRP A 58 21.84 -1.31 8.94
C TRP A 58 22.38 0.07 9.24
N THR A 59 23.69 0.19 9.46
CA THR A 59 24.35 1.49 9.66
C THR A 59 25.09 1.84 8.40
N ASN A 60 24.65 2.90 7.72
CA ASN A 60 25.37 3.45 6.58
C ASN A 60 26.70 4.02 7.06
N CYS A 61 27.81 3.58 6.47
CA CYS A 61 29.13 4.12 6.72
C CYS A 61 29.66 4.76 5.44
N LYS A 62 30.18 5.98 5.52
CA LYS A 62 30.95 6.54 4.41
C LYS A 62 32.21 5.68 4.17
N PRO A 63 32.52 5.29 2.91
CA PRO A 63 33.66 4.40 2.61
C PRO A 63 35.00 4.90 3.15
N TRP A 64 35.14 6.22 3.32
CA TRP A 64 36.42 6.90 3.56
C TRP A 64 36.65 7.34 5.02
N HIS A 65 35.62 7.30 5.87
CA HIS A 65 35.72 7.83 7.25
C HIS A 65 35.24 6.88 8.35
N ASN A 66 34.67 5.72 8.02
CA ASN A 66 34.06 4.79 9.01
C ASN A 66 33.07 5.47 9.98
N GLN A 67 32.57 6.67 9.64
CA GLN A 67 31.58 7.38 10.44
C GLN A 67 30.17 6.95 10.01
N PRO A 68 29.30 6.59 10.96
CA PRO A 68 27.87 6.37 10.70
C PRO A 68 27.25 7.63 10.10
N THR A 69 26.61 7.52 8.93
CA THR A 69 25.87 8.63 8.31
C THR A 69 24.36 8.48 8.42
N GLY A 70 23.89 7.34 8.90
CA GLY A 70 22.48 7.05 9.12
C GLY A 70 22.28 5.62 9.57
N VAL A 71 21.16 5.36 10.23
CA VAL A 71 20.74 4.04 10.67
C VAL A 71 19.41 3.76 10.00
N VAL A 72 19.30 2.61 9.34
CA VAL A 72 18.05 2.09 8.79
C VAL A 72 17.69 0.85 9.59
N GLU A 73 16.58 0.89 10.30
CA GLU A 73 16.02 -0.30 10.93
C GLU A 73 14.96 -0.91 10.01
N ARG A 74 15.20 -2.15 9.61
CA ARG A 74 14.26 -2.99 8.90
C ARG A 74 13.67 -3.98 9.88
N PHE A 75 12.36 -4.13 9.86
CA PHE A 75 11.66 -5.08 10.70
C PHE A 75 10.92 -6.08 9.83
N ARG A 76 10.62 -7.26 10.41
CA ARG A 76 9.86 -8.32 9.73
C ARG A 76 8.84 -8.99 10.64
N PHE A 77 7.66 -9.27 10.10
CA PHE A 77 6.70 -10.22 10.68
C PHE A 77 5.88 -10.93 9.58
N HIS A 78 5.01 -11.84 10.01
CA HIS A 78 4.07 -12.55 9.13
C HIS A 78 2.63 -12.27 9.57
N HIS A 79 1.73 -12.12 8.60
CA HIS A 79 0.30 -11.87 8.82
C HIS A 79 -0.53 -12.48 7.70
N ALA A 80 -1.51 -13.33 8.03
CA ALA A 80 -2.42 -13.94 7.04
C ALA A 80 -1.73 -14.54 5.78
N GLY A 81 -0.54 -15.13 5.94
CA GLY A 81 0.26 -15.69 4.84
C GLY A 81 1.22 -14.70 4.16
N TRP A 82 1.14 -13.41 4.47
CA TRP A 82 2.09 -12.39 4.04
C TRP A 82 3.41 -12.49 4.79
N ARG A 83 4.50 -12.19 4.10
CA ARG A 83 5.75 -11.74 4.72
C ARG A 83 5.82 -10.22 4.62
N ILE A 84 5.81 -9.54 5.76
CA ILE A 84 5.84 -8.07 5.81
C ILE A 84 7.20 -7.64 6.32
N ASP A 85 7.90 -6.89 5.48
CA ASP A 85 9.15 -6.20 5.74
C ASP A 85 8.85 -4.68 5.74
N TRP A 86 9.40 -3.90 6.66
CA TRP A 86 9.24 -2.44 6.61
C TRP A 86 10.42 -1.70 7.19
N VAL A 87 10.51 -0.42 6.86
CA VAL A 87 11.49 0.54 7.38
C VAL A 87 10.74 1.74 7.94
N GLY A 88 11.21 2.24 9.09
CA GLY A 88 10.71 3.46 9.72
C GLY A 88 9.63 3.23 10.77
N ASP A 89 8.88 4.28 11.10
CA ASP A 89 8.02 4.37 12.29
C ASP A 89 6.57 3.93 12.02
N LEU A 90 6.37 2.95 11.12
CA LEU A 90 5.04 2.42 10.81
C LEU A 90 4.53 1.49 11.90
N GLU A 91 3.25 1.65 12.23
CA GLU A 91 2.57 0.80 13.18
C GLU A 91 2.20 -0.54 12.54
N ARG A 92 2.31 -1.64 13.30
CA ARG A 92 2.01 -2.98 12.78
C ARG A 92 0.57 -3.12 12.29
N GLU A 93 -0.37 -2.45 12.94
CA GLU A 93 -1.78 -2.51 12.54
C GLU A 93 -2.02 -1.81 11.20
N GLU A 94 -1.30 -0.74 10.89
CA GLU A 94 -1.37 -0.08 9.57
C GLU A 94 -0.85 -1.02 8.46
N LEU A 95 0.26 -1.71 8.72
CA LEU A 95 0.84 -2.68 7.79
C LEU A 95 -0.08 -3.89 7.54
N LYS A 96 -0.72 -4.41 8.59
CA LYS A 96 -1.71 -5.48 8.47
C LYS A 96 -2.93 -5.02 7.69
N ALA A 97 -3.47 -3.85 8.03
CA ALA A 97 -4.63 -3.28 7.35
C ALA A 97 -4.36 -3.09 5.85
N TYR A 98 -3.15 -2.65 5.49
CA TYR A 98 -2.73 -2.54 4.10
C TYR A 98 -2.64 -3.90 3.40
N ALA A 99 -1.96 -4.88 4.01
CA ALA A 99 -1.87 -6.23 3.46
C ALA A 99 -3.25 -6.89 3.27
N ASP A 100 -4.16 -6.72 4.24
CA ASP A 100 -5.53 -7.20 4.14
C ASP A 100 -6.31 -6.47 3.04
N ALA A 101 -6.04 -5.19 2.82
CA ALA A 101 -6.65 -4.43 1.73
C ALA A 101 -6.19 -4.95 0.36
N VAL A 102 -4.89 -5.19 0.18
CA VAL A 102 -4.37 -5.81 -1.04
C VAL A 102 -4.96 -7.21 -1.28
N ASP A 103 -5.03 -8.04 -0.24
CA ASP A 103 -5.60 -9.39 -0.39
C ASP A 103 -7.09 -9.35 -0.76
N ARG A 104 -7.88 -8.45 -0.16
CA ARG A 104 -9.28 -8.22 -0.56
C ARG A 104 -9.40 -7.75 -1.99
N THR A 105 -8.53 -6.83 -2.43
CA THR A 105 -8.48 -6.37 -3.83
C THR A 105 -8.26 -7.54 -4.77
N TRP A 106 -7.24 -8.36 -4.55
CA TRP A 106 -6.95 -9.52 -5.40
C TRP A 106 -8.04 -10.57 -5.37
N GLN A 107 -8.62 -10.84 -4.20
CA GLN A 107 -9.77 -11.76 -4.10
C GLN A 107 -10.94 -11.26 -4.94
N THR A 108 -11.28 -9.98 -4.79
CA THR A 108 -12.38 -9.34 -5.53
C THR A 108 -12.15 -9.43 -7.04
N LEU A 109 -10.95 -9.05 -7.51
CA LEU A 109 -10.60 -9.16 -8.93
C LEU A 109 -10.58 -10.61 -9.42
N GLY A 110 -10.10 -11.53 -8.61
CA GLY A 110 -10.09 -12.97 -8.89
C GLY A 110 -11.49 -13.55 -9.07
N THR A 111 -12.50 -13.06 -8.35
CA THR A 111 -13.90 -13.51 -8.56
C THR A 111 -14.44 -13.13 -9.94
N TRP A 112 -13.99 -12.02 -10.52
CA TRP A 112 -14.46 -11.55 -11.84
C TRP A 112 -13.66 -12.11 -13.00
N SER A 113 -12.36 -12.26 -12.80
CA SER A 113 -11.40 -12.62 -13.85
C SER A 113 -11.01 -14.10 -13.85
N GLY A 114 -11.32 -14.84 -12.78
CA GLY A 114 -10.85 -16.21 -12.57
C GLY A 114 -9.36 -16.30 -12.19
N LEU A 115 -8.69 -15.15 -12.04
CA LEU A 115 -7.26 -15.09 -11.73
C LEU A 115 -6.99 -15.51 -10.29
N GLN A 116 -5.85 -16.15 -10.07
CA GLN A 116 -5.45 -16.63 -8.75
C GLN A 116 -4.49 -15.64 -8.09
N ARG A 117 -4.75 -15.36 -6.81
CA ARG A 117 -3.83 -14.56 -6.00
C ARG A 117 -2.46 -15.26 -5.84
N PRO A 118 -1.37 -14.49 -5.64
CA PRO A 118 -0.07 -15.06 -5.30
C PRO A 118 -0.11 -15.93 -4.04
N LYS A 119 0.59 -17.07 -4.05
CA LYS A 119 0.60 -18.04 -2.94
C LYS A 119 1.38 -17.58 -1.70
N SER A 120 2.35 -16.69 -1.87
CA SER A 120 3.25 -16.26 -0.79
C SER A 120 3.58 -14.78 -0.93
N PRO A 121 2.60 -13.90 -0.72
CA PRO A 121 2.76 -12.49 -0.99
C PRO A 121 3.72 -11.83 0.00
N LYS A 122 4.41 -10.80 -0.46
CA LYS A 122 5.39 -10.04 0.32
C LYS A 122 5.02 -8.57 0.28
N LEU A 123 5.12 -7.90 1.42
CA LEU A 123 4.98 -6.45 1.50
C LEU A 123 6.32 -5.88 1.96
N PHE A 124 6.82 -4.87 1.25
CA PHE A 124 7.92 -4.02 1.67
C PHE A 124 7.42 -2.59 1.82
N ALA A 125 7.21 -2.15 3.06
CA ALA A 125 6.67 -0.82 3.34
C ALA A 125 7.75 0.18 3.76
N GLN A 126 7.60 1.42 3.32
CA GLN A 126 8.45 2.55 3.70
C GLN A 126 7.58 3.71 4.18
N ASP A 127 8.11 4.49 5.12
CA ASP A 127 7.39 5.57 5.80
C ASP A 127 7.75 6.98 5.32
N THR A 128 8.73 7.08 4.42
CA THR A 128 9.34 8.34 4.02
C THR A 128 9.49 8.43 2.50
N ALA A 129 8.99 9.53 1.94
CA ALA A 129 9.17 9.87 0.53
C ALA A 129 10.65 9.96 0.12
N TYR A 130 11.55 10.24 1.09
CA TYR A 130 12.99 10.26 0.87
C TYR A 130 13.54 8.91 0.40
N ASN A 131 13.09 7.79 0.98
CA ASN A 131 13.51 6.47 0.56
C ASN A 131 12.77 6.05 -0.72
N TRP A 132 11.49 6.43 -0.83
CA TRP A 132 10.65 6.11 -1.97
C TRP A 132 11.11 6.73 -3.29
N ARG A 133 11.69 7.93 -3.28
CA ARG A 133 12.17 8.62 -4.48
C ARG A 133 13.25 7.86 -5.27
N TYR A 134 13.86 6.86 -4.65
CA TYR A 134 14.88 5.99 -5.25
C TYR A 134 14.31 4.67 -5.78
N SER A 135 13.00 4.50 -5.73
CA SER A 135 12.30 3.37 -6.33
C SER A 135 12.13 3.57 -7.84
N ASP A 136 11.78 2.50 -8.56
CA ASP A 136 11.71 2.51 -10.03
C ASP A 136 10.52 3.32 -10.58
N ALA A 137 9.52 3.62 -9.75
CA ALA A 137 8.33 4.42 -10.06
C ALA A 137 7.93 5.31 -8.85
N PRO A 138 8.60 6.47 -8.65
CA PRO A 138 8.41 7.31 -7.46
C PRO A 138 7.04 8.01 -7.39
N GLU A 139 6.31 8.08 -8.50
CA GLU A 139 4.97 8.66 -8.61
C GLU A 139 3.84 7.72 -8.15
N ALA A 140 4.10 6.41 -8.04
CA ALA A 140 3.12 5.44 -7.58
C ALA A 140 3.13 5.31 -6.05
N TRP A 141 1.98 5.01 -5.45
CA TRP A 141 1.89 4.68 -4.02
C TRP A 141 2.38 3.28 -3.69
N ALA A 142 2.30 2.38 -4.66
CA ALA A 142 2.86 1.04 -4.57
C ALA A 142 3.39 0.55 -5.92
N GLN A 143 4.38 -0.33 -5.86
CA GLN A 143 4.93 -1.07 -6.99
C GLN A 143 4.69 -2.55 -6.74
N VAL A 144 4.20 -3.26 -7.75
CA VAL A 144 3.83 -4.66 -7.59
C VAL A 144 4.53 -5.50 -8.64
N ASP A 145 5.27 -6.49 -8.17
CA ASP A 145 5.79 -7.60 -8.94
C ASP A 145 4.82 -8.78 -8.72
N VAL A 146 3.97 -9.01 -9.72
CA VAL A 146 2.90 -10.00 -9.66
C VAL A 146 3.46 -11.42 -9.71
N GLU A 147 4.54 -11.66 -10.47
CA GLU A 147 5.19 -12.97 -10.58
C GLU A 147 5.69 -13.44 -9.20
N SER A 148 6.37 -12.55 -8.46
CA SER A 148 6.86 -12.88 -7.12
C SER A 148 5.85 -12.62 -5.99
N GLY A 149 4.70 -12.01 -6.31
CA GLY A 149 3.69 -11.55 -5.36
C GLY A 149 4.20 -10.47 -4.41
N SER A 150 5.22 -9.69 -4.83
CA SER A 150 5.84 -8.67 -3.99
C SER A 150 5.22 -7.31 -4.23
N VAL A 151 4.83 -6.64 -3.15
CA VAL A 151 4.30 -5.28 -3.12
C VAL A 151 5.29 -4.40 -2.37
N GLN A 152 5.81 -3.37 -3.01
CA GLN A 152 6.52 -2.29 -2.34
C GLN A 152 5.56 -1.14 -2.18
N ALA A 153 5.39 -0.57 -0.98
CA ALA A 153 4.41 0.47 -0.72
C ALA A 153 4.99 1.63 0.08
N LEU A 154 4.60 2.85 -0.28
CA LEU A 154 4.79 4.05 0.53
C LEU A 154 3.57 4.23 1.43
N LEU A 155 3.77 4.08 2.74
CA LEU A 155 2.74 4.31 3.74
C LEU A 155 3.21 5.48 4.60
N LEU A 156 2.64 6.67 4.42
CA LEU A 156 3.02 7.83 5.23
C LEU A 156 2.18 7.83 6.53
N PRO A 157 2.79 7.89 7.73
CA PRO A 157 2.05 7.92 8.98
C PRO A 157 0.97 9.01 8.99
N GLY A 158 -0.25 8.65 9.39
CA GLY A 158 -1.40 9.56 9.44
C GLY A 158 -1.96 9.98 8.07
N HIS A 159 -1.45 9.44 6.96
CA HIS A 159 -1.99 9.70 5.62
C HIS A 159 -2.75 8.49 5.09
N ALA A 160 -3.74 8.76 4.27
CA ALA A 160 -4.45 7.71 3.56
C ALA A 160 -3.57 7.08 2.47
N GLY A 161 -3.41 5.77 2.50
CA GLY A 161 -2.85 5.01 1.38
C GLY A 161 -3.85 4.83 0.23
N ASP A 162 -3.41 4.14 -0.83
CA ASP A 162 -4.21 3.77 -1.99
C ASP A 162 -5.20 2.62 -1.72
N GLY A 163 -5.16 2.03 -0.52
CA GLY A 163 -6.01 0.91 -0.13
C GLY A 163 -5.73 -0.38 -0.90
N GLY A 164 -4.59 -0.49 -1.59
CA GLY A 164 -4.29 -1.62 -2.47
C GLY A 164 -4.87 -1.48 -3.88
N ALA A 165 -5.32 -0.29 -4.28
CA ALA A 165 -5.80 -0.03 -5.64
C ALA A 165 -4.70 -0.24 -6.70
N GLU A 166 -3.47 0.21 -6.44
CA GLU A 166 -2.32 -0.02 -7.34
C GLU A 166 -1.98 -1.50 -7.46
N ALA A 167 -2.10 -2.26 -6.36
CA ALA A 167 -1.91 -3.70 -6.40
C ALA A 167 -2.98 -4.42 -7.22
N GLY A 168 -4.22 -3.91 -7.22
CA GLY A 168 -5.27 -4.39 -8.11
C GLY A 168 -5.01 -4.05 -9.58
N ARG A 169 -4.59 -2.81 -9.85
CA ARG A 169 -4.23 -2.35 -11.20
C ARG A 169 -3.13 -3.21 -11.80
N ALA A 170 -2.01 -3.34 -11.10
CA ALA A 170 -0.87 -4.14 -11.55
C ALA A 170 -1.23 -5.62 -11.75
N PHE A 171 -2.05 -6.18 -10.85
CA PHE A 171 -2.53 -7.56 -10.97
C PHE A 171 -3.35 -7.80 -12.25
N LEU A 172 -4.24 -6.88 -12.61
CA LEU A 172 -5.00 -6.98 -13.85
C LEU A 172 -4.12 -6.80 -15.08
N GLU A 173 -3.24 -5.79 -15.08
CA GLU A 173 -2.36 -5.51 -16.21
C GLU A 173 -1.39 -6.65 -16.51
N ASP A 174 -0.87 -7.33 -15.48
CA ASP A 174 0.01 -8.49 -15.63
C ASP A 174 -0.69 -9.68 -16.30
N HIS A 175 -1.97 -9.94 -15.94
CA HIS A 175 -2.68 -11.11 -16.42
C HIS A 175 -3.50 -10.89 -17.70
N LEU A 176 -4.04 -9.68 -17.89
CA LEU A 176 -4.93 -9.34 -19.00
C LEU A 176 -4.26 -8.42 -20.03
N GLY A 177 -3.02 -8.00 -19.78
CA GLY A 177 -2.37 -6.94 -20.54
C GLY A 177 -2.88 -5.55 -20.15
N PRO A 178 -2.29 -4.48 -20.71
CA PRO A 178 -2.69 -3.11 -20.40
C PRO A 178 -4.15 -2.87 -20.78
N ALA A 179 -4.88 -2.13 -19.95
CA ALA A 179 -6.24 -1.73 -20.27
C ALA A 179 -6.26 -0.86 -21.54
N GLY A 180 -7.24 -1.08 -22.41
CA GLY A 180 -7.48 -0.24 -23.59
C GLY A 180 -7.77 1.22 -23.25
N LEU A 181 -8.22 1.49 -22.01
CA LEU A 181 -8.36 2.82 -21.44
C LEU A 181 -7.66 2.88 -20.06
N PRO A 182 -6.62 3.70 -19.85
CA PRO A 182 -5.87 3.73 -18.59
C PRO A 182 -6.72 3.99 -17.34
N TRP A 183 -7.78 4.81 -17.47
CA TRP A 183 -8.66 5.10 -16.34
C TRP A 183 -9.45 3.86 -15.87
N LEU A 184 -9.67 2.87 -16.74
CA LEU A 184 -10.40 1.66 -16.38
C LEU A 184 -9.59 0.80 -15.41
N ALA A 185 -8.26 0.76 -15.62
CA ALA A 185 -7.33 0.08 -14.73
C ALA A 185 -7.32 0.73 -13.32
N GLU A 186 -7.25 2.06 -13.27
CA GLU A 186 -7.38 2.84 -12.03
C GLU A 186 -8.73 2.58 -11.34
N ALA A 187 -9.83 2.70 -12.09
CA ALA A 187 -11.18 2.57 -11.56
C ALA A 187 -11.46 1.18 -10.99
N LEU A 188 -11.01 0.12 -11.66
CA LEU A 188 -11.14 -1.25 -11.18
C LEU A 188 -10.28 -1.52 -9.96
N GLY A 189 -9.04 -1.01 -9.93
CA GLY A 189 -8.19 -1.08 -8.74
C GLY A 189 -8.87 -0.45 -7.53
N VAL A 190 -9.40 0.77 -7.69
CA VAL A 190 -10.12 1.49 -6.62
C VAL A 190 -11.41 0.77 -6.23
N GLN A 191 -12.19 0.29 -7.19
CA GLN A 191 -13.44 -0.39 -6.89
C GLN A 191 -13.20 -1.70 -6.12
N ALA A 192 -12.19 -2.47 -6.54
CA ALA A 192 -11.84 -3.73 -5.89
C ALA A 192 -11.21 -3.54 -4.50
N SER A 193 -10.50 -2.41 -4.26
CA SER A 193 -10.00 -2.10 -2.92
C SER A 193 -11.12 -1.78 -1.93
N GLY A 194 -12.27 -1.31 -2.42
CA GLY A 194 -13.38 -0.87 -1.58
C GLY A 194 -13.07 0.38 -0.75
N VAL A 195 -11.89 0.99 -0.96
CA VAL A 195 -11.36 2.10 -0.18
C VAL A 195 -10.77 3.15 -1.11
N TYR A 196 -11.09 4.41 -0.86
CA TYR A 196 -10.48 5.52 -1.57
C TYR A 196 -10.02 6.58 -0.57
N TRP A 197 -8.73 6.89 -0.59
CA TRP A 197 -8.12 7.82 0.37
C TRP A 197 -8.47 7.46 1.83
N GLY A 198 -8.27 6.19 2.18
CA GLY A 198 -8.44 5.68 3.54
C GLY A 198 -9.90 5.62 4.03
N ARG A 199 -10.87 5.92 3.17
CA ARG A 199 -12.31 5.86 3.48
C ARG A 199 -13.00 4.74 2.70
N PRO A 200 -13.98 4.03 3.28
CA PRO A 200 -14.82 3.10 2.54
C PRO A 200 -15.48 3.79 1.34
N LEU A 201 -15.45 3.16 0.17
CA LEU A 201 -16.01 3.74 -1.06
C LEU A 201 -17.49 4.08 -0.94
N ALA A 202 -18.27 3.27 -0.21
CA ALA A 202 -19.68 3.55 0.06
C ALA A 202 -19.87 4.92 0.74
N GLU A 203 -19.07 5.26 1.74
CA GLU A 203 -19.12 6.58 2.38
C GLU A 203 -18.76 7.71 1.41
N VAL A 204 -17.74 7.48 0.57
CA VAL A 204 -17.33 8.44 -0.46
C VAL A 204 -18.48 8.68 -1.44
N TRP A 205 -19.17 7.63 -1.90
CA TRP A 205 -20.31 7.76 -2.81
C TRP A 205 -21.52 8.46 -2.17
N VAL A 206 -21.81 8.24 -0.89
CA VAL A 206 -22.84 9.03 -0.16
C VAL A 206 -22.53 10.53 -0.18
N HIS A 207 -21.25 10.90 -0.04
CA HIS A 207 -20.85 12.30 -0.15
C HIS A 207 -20.96 12.84 -1.57
N LEU A 208 -20.53 12.07 -2.56
CA LEU A 208 -20.56 12.48 -3.97
C LEU A 208 -21.98 12.58 -4.53
N ALA A 209 -22.88 11.66 -4.14
CA ALA A 209 -24.26 11.62 -4.59
C ALA A 209 -25.08 12.86 -4.21
N ARG A 210 -24.60 13.66 -3.24
CA ARG A 210 -25.24 14.89 -2.76
C ARG A 210 -24.69 16.15 -3.41
N LEU A 211 -23.72 16.03 -4.31
CA LEU A 211 -23.22 17.16 -5.07
C LEU A 211 -24.25 17.55 -6.13
N HIS A 212 -24.48 18.86 -6.28
CA HIS A 212 -25.45 19.38 -7.24
C HIS A 212 -25.00 19.27 -8.70
N ASP A 213 -23.69 19.20 -8.93
CA ASP A 213 -23.11 19.16 -10.27
C ASP A 213 -22.16 17.96 -10.40
N LEU A 214 -22.62 16.94 -11.12
CA LEU A 214 -21.88 15.71 -11.37
C LEU A 214 -21.28 15.74 -12.79
N PRO A 215 -20.09 15.14 -12.98
CA PRO A 215 -19.51 15.03 -14.31
C PRO A 215 -20.45 14.29 -15.27
N SER A 216 -20.47 14.74 -16.53
CA SER A 216 -21.17 14.02 -17.60
C SER A 216 -20.53 12.65 -17.86
N LEU A 217 -21.28 11.74 -18.47
CA LEU A 217 -20.75 10.44 -18.91
C LEU A 217 -19.45 10.61 -19.72
N GLN A 218 -19.42 11.56 -20.65
CA GLN A 218 -18.24 11.85 -21.47
C GLN A 218 -17.04 12.24 -20.59
N ALA A 219 -17.24 13.03 -19.54
CA ALA A 219 -16.17 13.39 -18.63
C ALA A 219 -15.63 12.17 -17.87
N LEU A 220 -16.50 11.25 -17.42
CA LEU A 220 -16.07 10.03 -16.74
C LEU A 220 -15.26 9.11 -17.65
N ILE A 221 -15.72 8.85 -18.87
CA ILE A 221 -15.13 7.80 -19.73
C ILE A 221 -14.00 8.29 -20.64
N THR A 222 -13.75 9.60 -20.69
CA THR A 222 -12.60 10.14 -21.42
C THR A 222 -11.38 10.25 -20.50
N GLY A 223 -10.21 9.86 -21.02
CA GLY A 223 -8.93 10.02 -20.29
C GLY A 223 -8.67 11.47 -19.87
N ARG A 224 -9.20 12.46 -20.61
CA ARG A 224 -9.05 13.90 -20.31
C ARG A 224 -9.98 14.44 -19.23
N GLY A 225 -10.90 13.64 -18.69
CA GLY A 225 -11.79 14.08 -17.61
C GLY A 225 -11.03 14.66 -16.41
N VAL A 226 -9.88 14.06 -16.08
CA VAL A 226 -9.01 14.49 -14.97
C VAL A 226 -8.34 15.86 -15.21
N GLU A 227 -8.27 16.34 -16.46
CA GLU A 227 -7.73 17.67 -16.77
C GLU A 227 -8.70 18.79 -16.35
N ARG A 228 -9.99 18.46 -16.19
CA ARG A 228 -11.08 19.42 -15.92
C ARG A 228 -11.81 19.14 -14.62
N VAL A 229 -11.70 17.93 -14.10
CA VAL A 229 -12.42 17.44 -12.93
C VAL A 229 -11.42 16.89 -11.94
N SER A 230 -11.58 17.23 -10.65
CA SER A 230 -10.72 16.73 -9.59
C SER A 230 -10.65 15.19 -9.57
N PRO A 231 -9.46 14.58 -9.44
CA PRO A 231 -9.28 13.14 -9.23
C PRO A 231 -10.16 12.60 -8.09
N HIS A 232 -10.31 13.37 -7.00
CA HIS A 232 -11.13 13.00 -5.84
C HIS A 232 -12.63 12.91 -6.13
N LEU A 233 -13.08 13.50 -7.24
CA LEU A 233 -14.46 13.40 -7.71
C LEU A 233 -14.58 12.28 -8.75
N ILE A 234 -13.72 12.32 -9.77
CA ILE A 234 -13.88 11.47 -10.95
C ILE A 234 -13.49 10.01 -10.70
N THR A 235 -12.42 9.74 -9.93
CA THR A 235 -11.94 8.37 -9.72
C THR A 235 -12.96 7.52 -8.96
N PRO A 236 -13.58 7.98 -7.84
CA PRO A 236 -14.61 7.20 -7.18
C PRO A 236 -15.88 7.04 -8.03
N LEU A 237 -16.26 8.03 -8.84
CA LEU A 237 -17.41 7.88 -9.75
C LEU A 237 -17.14 6.88 -10.86
N ARG A 238 -15.91 6.83 -11.39
CA ARG A 238 -15.48 5.77 -12.32
C ARG A 238 -15.51 4.40 -11.64
N ALA A 239 -15.06 4.31 -10.40
CA ALA A 239 -15.16 3.09 -9.59
C ALA A 239 -16.62 2.62 -9.45
N LEU A 240 -17.56 3.54 -9.20
CA LEU A 240 -19.00 3.19 -9.16
C LEU A 240 -19.51 2.73 -10.53
N LEU A 241 -19.11 3.40 -11.61
CA LEU A 241 -19.51 3.02 -12.96
C LEU A 241 -19.04 1.60 -13.31
N VAL A 242 -17.79 1.24 -13.00
CA VAL A 242 -17.29 -0.12 -13.25
C VAL A 242 -17.98 -1.14 -12.35
N GLN A 243 -18.33 -0.78 -11.10
CA GLN A 243 -19.11 -1.66 -10.22
C GLN A 243 -20.47 -1.98 -10.85
N VAL A 244 -21.16 -0.98 -11.40
CA VAL A 244 -22.46 -1.17 -12.05
C VAL A 244 -22.36 -2.12 -13.24
N VAL A 245 -21.29 -2.02 -14.04
CA VAL A 245 -21.04 -2.98 -15.14
C VAL A 245 -20.73 -4.36 -14.57
N ALA A 246 -19.85 -4.46 -13.57
CA ALA A 246 -19.44 -5.74 -12.97
C ALA A 246 -20.61 -6.50 -12.34
N ASP A 247 -21.50 -5.80 -11.62
CA ASP A 247 -22.68 -6.37 -10.95
C ASP A 247 -23.66 -7.00 -11.95
N GLN A 248 -23.72 -6.48 -13.19
CA GLN A 248 -24.72 -6.86 -14.19
C GLN A 248 -24.17 -7.80 -15.26
N ASN A 249 -22.94 -7.55 -15.70
CA ASN A 249 -22.31 -8.28 -16.78
C ASN A 249 -20.76 -8.23 -16.65
N PRO A 250 -20.16 -9.12 -15.84
CA PRO A 250 -18.71 -9.16 -15.65
C PRO A 250 -17.96 -9.52 -16.95
N GLU A 251 -18.56 -10.30 -17.85
CA GLU A 251 -17.97 -10.60 -19.17
C GLU A 251 -17.86 -9.33 -20.02
N GLN A 252 -18.86 -8.46 -19.97
CA GLN A 252 -18.80 -7.16 -20.64
C GLN A 252 -17.62 -6.35 -20.10
N LEU A 253 -17.43 -6.28 -18.78
CA LEU A 253 -16.32 -5.54 -18.17
C LEU A 253 -14.95 -6.00 -18.70
N LEU A 254 -14.75 -7.31 -18.86
CA LEU A 254 -13.53 -7.87 -19.46
C LEU A 254 -13.37 -7.47 -20.93
N ARG A 255 -14.46 -7.42 -21.71
CA ARG A 255 -14.42 -6.87 -23.07
C ARG A 255 -14.08 -5.38 -23.10
N LEU A 256 -14.58 -4.60 -22.14
CA LEU A 256 -14.25 -3.16 -22.02
C LEU A 256 -12.76 -2.96 -21.76
N TRP A 257 -12.17 -3.85 -20.96
CA TRP A 257 -10.74 -3.86 -20.68
C TRP A 257 -9.91 -4.05 -21.94
N THR A 258 -10.24 -5.06 -22.75
CA THR A 258 -9.39 -5.46 -23.89
C THR A 258 -9.64 -4.64 -25.15
N GLU A 259 -10.89 -4.33 -25.48
CA GLU A 259 -11.24 -3.76 -26.79
C GLU A 259 -11.05 -2.23 -26.82
N GLY A 260 -11.12 -1.56 -25.65
CA GLY A 260 -11.24 -0.11 -25.58
C GLY A 260 -12.59 0.35 -26.13
N LEU A 261 -13.25 1.30 -25.47
CA LEU A 261 -14.64 1.62 -25.78
C LEU A 261 -14.89 3.03 -26.32
N THR A 262 -15.98 3.12 -27.08
CA THR A 262 -16.61 4.38 -27.45
C THR A 262 -17.65 4.81 -26.40
N PRO A 263 -18.06 6.09 -26.38
CA PRO A 263 -19.17 6.54 -25.54
C PRO A 263 -20.50 5.78 -25.73
N ALA A 264 -20.74 5.19 -26.90
CA ALA A 264 -21.94 4.43 -27.17
C ALA A 264 -22.02 3.15 -26.32
N ASP A 265 -20.87 2.51 -26.08
CA ASP A 265 -20.77 1.26 -25.32
C ASP A 265 -21.06 1.46 -23.83
N TRP A 266 -20.91 2.70 -23.33
CA TRP A 266 -21.19 3.07 -21.95
C TRP A 266 -22.63 3.56 -21.70
N LYS A 267 -23.34 3.93 -22.78
CA LYS A 267 -24.69 4.51 -22.68
C LYS A 267 -25.72 3.61 -21.98
N PRO A 268 -25.75 2.28 -22.20
CA PRO A 268 -26.69 1.40 -21.50
C PRO A 268 -26.53 1.41 -19.98
N TRP A 269 -25.29 1.58 -19.50
CA TRP A 269 -24.95 1.54 -18.08
C TRP A 269 -25.25 2.86 -17.35
N TRP A 270 -25.39 3.96 -18.10
CA TRP A 270 -25.55 5.29 -17.51
C TRP A 270 -26.82 5.44 -16.68
N GLY A 271 -27.93 4.86 -17.12
CA GLY A 271 -29.19 4.88 -16.36
C GLY A 271 -29.05 4.17 -15.01
N MET A 272 -28.43 2.99 -15.02
CA MET A 272 -28.18 2.18 -13.82
C MET A 272 -27.18 2.83 -12.88
N PHE A 273 -26.16 3.50 -13.43
CA PHE A 273 -25.23 4.32 -12.67
C PHE A 273 -25.94 5.47 -11.95
N ALA A 274 -26.80 6.20 -12.67
CA ALA A 274 -27.55 7.31 -12.08
C ALA A 274 -28.53 6.82 -10.99
N GLU A 275 -29.19 5.69 -11.22
CA GLU A 275 -30.06 5.05 -10.22
C GLU A 275 -29.28 4.64 -8.97
N ARG A 276 -28.14 3.95 -9.14
CA ARG A 276 -27.27 3.54 -8.03
C ARG A 276 -26.70 4.73 -7.26
N LEU A 277 -26.33 5.80 -7.95
CA LEU A 277 -25.88 7.01 -7.27
C LEU A 277 -27.04 7.66 -6.49
N GLY A 278 -28.26 7.61 -7.03
CA GLY A 278 -29.48 8.04 -6.35
C GLY A 278 -29.78 7.27 -5.05
N THR A 279 -29.45 5.97 -4.98
CA THR A 279 -29.62 5.21 -3.72
C THR A 279 -28.70 5.72 -2.62
N TYR A 280 -27.44 6.06 -2.94
CA TYR A 280 -26.51 6.66 -1.98
C TYR A 280 -26.92 8.06 -1.53
N ALA A 281 -27.63 8.82 -2.37
CA ALA A 281 -28.16 10.13 -1.97
C ALA A 281 -29.20 10.01 -0.84
N ALA A 282 -29.95 8.90 -0.81
CA ALA A 282 -30.99 8.63 0.19
C ALA A 282 -30.44 8.05 1.51
N GLU A 283 -29.20 7.54 1.53
CA GLU A 283 -28.60 6.99 2.74
C GLU A 283 -28.36 8.06 3.80
N PRO A 284 -28.51 7.74 5.10
CA PRO A 284 -28.17 8.68 6.17
C PRO A 284 -26.70 9.08 6.09
N ARG A 285 -26.40 10.33 6.47
CA ARG A 285 -25.00 10.78 6.46
C ARG A 285 -24.21 9.85 7.40
N PRO A 286 -23.08 9.26 6.96
CA PRO A 286 -22.24 8.51 7.88
C PRO A 286 -21.94 9.42 9.07
N GLN A 287 -22.29 8.97 10.27
CA GLN A 287 -21.90 9.67 11.48
C GLN A 287 -20.38 9.73 11.43
N ARG A 288 -19.82 10.95 11.43
CA ARG A 288 -18.37 11.10 11.57
C ARG A 288 -18.00 10.38 12.86
N ALA A 289 -17.38 9.22 12.77
CA ALA A 289 -16.58 8.70 13.87
C ALA A 289 -15.66 9.87 14.24
N SER A 290 -15.81 10.38 15.47
CA SER A 290 -15.13 11.55 16.06
C SER A 290 -14.09 12.16 15.13
N ASP A 291 -14.44 13.28 14.48
CA ASP A 291 -13.61 13.91 13.44
C ASP A 291 -12.15 13.96 13.90
N PRO A 292 -11.23 13.15 13.33
CA PRO A 292 -9.84 13.13 13.78
C PRO A 292 -9.14 14.48 13.49
N LEU A 293 -9.79 15.36 12.71
CA LEU A 293 -9.37 16.74 12.48
C LEU A 293 -9.99 17.75 13.44
N ALA A 294 -10.92 17.37 14.32
CA ALA A 294 -11.43 18.26 15.37
C ALA A 294 -10.29 18.79 16.26
N ASP A 295 -9.28 17.94 16.51
CA ASP A 295 -8.09 18.29 17.28
C ASP A 295 -6.89 18.68 16.41
N TRP A 296 -7.04 18.74 15.08
CA TRP A 296 -5.94 19.11 14.17
C TRP A 296 -5.36 20.51 14.47
N PRO A 297 -6.18 21.56 14.74
CA PRO A 297 -5.63 22.86 15.12
C PRO A 297 -4.78 22.80 16.39
N ALA A 298 -5.16 21.98 17.38
CA ALA A 298 -4.42 21.80 18.62
C ALA A 298 -3.11 21.03 18.40
N ARG A 299 -3.13 19.98 17.57
CA ARG A 299 -1.94 19.19 17.20
C ARG A 299 -0.94 19.99 16.37
N LEU A 300 -1.42 20.78 15.41
CA LEU A 300 -0.59 21.68 14.60
C LEU A 300 0.03 22.79 15.47
N GLY A 301 -0.74 23.34 16.41
CA GLY A 301 -0.24 24.32 17.39
C GLY A 301 0.88 23.76 18.27
N ALA A 302 0.74 22.52 18.74
CA ALA A 302 1.77 21.85 19.54
C ALA A 302 3.04 21.54 18.72
N ALA A 303 2.90 21.11 17.46
CA ALA A 303 4.03 20.79 16.58
C ALA A 303 4.83 22.03 16.14
N LEU A 304 4.21 23.21 16.11
CA LEU A 304 4.89 24.47 15.75
C LEU A 304 5.55 25.17 16.94
N GLN A 305 5.35 24.67 18.16
CA GLN A 305 5.92 25.23 19.39
C GLN A 305 7.11 24.41 19.94
N GLY A 306 7.41 23.25 19.35
CA GLY A 306 8.57 22.41 19.66
C GLY A 306 9.66 22.50 18.60
#